data_AF-A0A1F6H3G2-F1
#
_entry.id   AF-A0A1F6H3G2-F1
#
_cell.length_a   1.000
_cell.length_b   1.000
_cell.length_c   1.000
_cell.angle_alpha   90.00
_cell.angle_beta   90.00
_cell.angle_gamma   90.00
#
_symmetry.space_group_name_H-M   'P 1'
#
loop_
_entity.id
_entity.type
_entity.pdbx_description
1 polymer ?
#
loop_
_entity_poly.entity_id
_entity_poly.type
_entity_poly.pdbx_seq_one_letter_code
_entity_poly.pdbx_strand_id
1 'polypeptide(L)'
;MAEAEVKQDQSAQGQKGGSAPLDPALVERTKEVMPLPLPDEESDWGLPVLSKTKEKAKFFGLIKKKELSLEVVAELRKSSMLSPGNTLIEIQRLRKLHPNNADLLMLSATCSNGMMMNSSQKKGVLEGIKGACKDAGGALLADGITLFNCDSFFAIYYNYLSRLKREQISVLKQLATEHRLEVEKKKLLKNTAVVDYLLGEKPKAVAIMGHLKKKIKSSKFTTPWEFAEMRSAYKAIETNQTKEEFGIGTANELVGYVYAMTVAFARIPMLAPLVDTLLEMIPETNHSLLLRKRSIVGVKRINAAKIAQARGDRNALGKHALTLFKDSQAVLSKIEGQAVKQPYESEPYFNLALAAQLSMGAVHPEEQLKMLNLALKAMEQLIRFDMSKEHKFTEVAKNHTHSIANMISRFGGEGDSGGGAPAGKKPQGPPPQEEDDF
;
A
#
# COMPACT_ATOMS: atom_id res chain seq x y z
N MET A 1 92.05 -12.33 3.30
CA MET A 1 91.06 -13.32 3.78
C MET A 1 89.71 -12.64 3.83
N ALA A 2 88.76 -13.15 3.03
CA ALA A 2 87.31 -12.94 3.04
C ALA A 2 86.75 -11.50 2.96
N GLU A 3 86.49 -11.05 1.73
CA GLU A 3 85.41 -10.10 1.42
C GLU A 3 84.13 -10.90 1.12
N ALA A 4 83.02 -10.54 1.76
CA ALA A 4 81.72 -11.21 1.64
C ALA A 4 80.86 -10.51 0.57
N GLU A 5 80.58 -11.21 -0.53
CA GLU A 5 79.57 -10.82 -1.51
C GLU A 5 78.16 -11.11 -0.96
N VAL A 6 77.38 -10.05 -0.73
CA VAL A 6 75.94 -10.13 -0.49
C VAL A 6 75.22 -10.08 -1.83
N LYS A 7 74.70 -11.22 -2.30
CA LYS A 7 73.76 -11.28 -3.44
C LYS A 7 72.38 -10.81 -3.00
N GLN A 8 71.92 -9.70 -3.57
CA GLN A 8 70.52 -9.29 -3.55
C GLN A 8 69.72 -10.14 -4.55
N ASP A 9 68.83 -10.99 -4.04
CA ASP A 9 67.80 -11.64 -4.85
C ASP A 9 66.60 -10.70 -4.98
N GLN A 10 66.48 -10.05 -6.13
CA GLN A 10 65.28 -9.35 -6.55
C GLN A 10 64.31 -10.36 -7.17
N SER A 11 63.33 -10.82 -6.38
CA SER A 11 62.12 -11.45 -6.91
C SER A 11 60.91 -10.59 -6.59
N ALA A 12 60.70 -9.58 -7.44
CA ALA A 12 59.44 -8.87 -7.55
C ALA A 12 58.37 -9.81 -8.16
N GLN A 13 57.77 -10.66 -7.33
CA GLN A 13 56.53 -11.33 -7.68
C GLN A 13 55.39 -10.30 -7.62
N GLY A 14 55.02 -9.78 -8.79
CA GLY A 14 53.73 -9.12 -8.98
C GLY A 14 52.60 -10.12 -8.71
N GLN A 15 52.09 -10.13 -7.47
CA GLN A 15 50.79 -10.72 -7.16
C GLN A 15 49.72 -9.93 -7.91
N LYS A 16 49.37 -10.41 -9.11
CA LYS A 16 48.06 -10.14 -9.70
C LYS A 16 47.02 -10.72 -8.73
N GLY A 17 46.56 -9.90 -7.79
CA GLY A 17 45.44 -10.21 -6.91
C GLY A 17 44.18 -10.40 -7.76
N GLY A 18 44.00 -11.60 -8.29
CA GLY A 18 42.74 -12.01 -8.89
C GLY A 18 41.69 -12.01 -7.79
N SER A 19 40.84 -10.99 -7.76
CA SER A 19 39.71 -10.95 -6.83
C SER A 19 38.91 -12.24 -6.98
N ALA A 20 38.69 -12.99 -5.90
CA ALA A 20 37.90 -14.21 -5.91
C ALA A 20 36.55 -13.97 -6.63
N PRO A 21 36.07 -14.90 -7.46
CA PRO A 21 34.82 -14.72 -8.19
C PRO A 21 33.67 -14.43 -7.23
N LEU A 22 32.73 -13.55 -7.64
CA LEU A 22 31.51 -13.28 -6.88
C LEU A 22 30.72 -14.57 -6.70
N ASP A 23 30.15 -14.78 -5.51
CA ASP A 23 29.26 -15.91 -5.25
C ASP A 23 28.00 -15.81 -6.14
N PRO A 24 27.83 -16.70 -7.13
CA PRO A 24 26.68 -16.64 -8.04
C PRO A 24 25.34 -16.80 -7.31
N ALA A 25 25.31 -17.56 -6.21
CA ALA A 25 24.08 -17.79 -5.44
C ALA A 25 23.63 -16.53 -4.71
N LEU A 26 24.56 -15.73 -4.18
CA LEU A 26 24.25 -14.43 -3.56
C LEU A 26 23.68 -13.45 -4.60
N VAL A 27 24.26 -13.41 -5.80
CA VAL A 27 23.78 -12.56 -6.90
C VAL A 27 22.36 -12.97 -7.32
N GLU A 28 22.10 -14.26 -7.49
CA GLU A 28 20.77 -14.77 -7.84
C GLU A 28 19.73 -14.45 -6.76
N ARG A 29 20.03 -14.72 -5.49
CA ARG A 29 19.13 -14.38 -4.37
C ARG A 29 18.88 -12.88 -4.25
N THR A 30 19.91 -12.07 -4.51
CA THR A 30 19.77 -10.60 -4.53
C THR A 30 18.78 -10.16 -5.61
N LYS A 31 18.85 -10.76 -6.80
CA LYS A 31 17.88 -10.49 -7.87
C LYS A 31 16.47 -10.96 -7.51
N GLU A 32 16.32 -12.09 -6.84
CA GLU A 32 15.01 -12.64 -6.43
C GLU A 32 14.28 -11.74 -5.42
N VAL A 33 15.00 -11.13 -4.47
CA VAL A 33 14.40 -10.32 -3.39
C VAL A 33 14.28 -8.82 -3.71
N MET A 34 14.80 -8.40 -4.86
CA MET A 34 14.74 -7.00 -5.29
C MET A 34 13.35 -6.56 -5.75
N PRO A 35 12.60 -7.38 -6.51
CA PRO A 35 11.24 -7.13 -6.92
C PRO A 35 10.29 -6.69 -5.80
N LEU A 36 9.55 -5.60 -6.01
CA LEU A 36 8.52 -5.09 -5.10
C LEU A 36 7.13 -5.18 -5.74
N PRO A 37 6.05 -5.36 -4.95
CA PRO A 37 4.69 -5.47 -5.46
C PRO A 37 4.10 -4.12 -5.91
N LEU A 38 4.75 -3.49 -6.89
CA LEU A 38 4.47 -2.16 -7.42
C LEU A 38 4.28 -2.28 -8.95
N PRO A 39 3.01 -2.35 -9.42
CA PRO A 39 2.71 -2.61 -10.83
C PRO A 39 3.31 -1.59 -11.82
N ASP A 40 3.47 -0.33 -11.39
CA ASP A 40 3.99 0.75 -12.23
C ASP A 40 5.48 0.58 -12.56
N GLU A 41 6.18 -0.27 -11.83
CA GLU A 41 7.62 -0.50 -11.99
C GLU A 41 7.95 -1.89 -12.51
N GLU A 42 7.10 -2.85 -12.17
CA GLU A 42 7.30 -4.25 -12.48
C GLU A 42 6.05 -4.81 -13.13
N SER A 43 6.13 -5.04 -14.44
CA SER A 43 5.04 -5.60 -15.23
C SER A 43 4.52 -6.93 -14.69
N ASP A 44 5.37 -7.69 -14.00
CA ASP A 44 5.02 -8.98 -13.41
C ASP A 44 4.10 -8.85 -12.18
N TRP A 45 4.01 -7.67 -11.56
CA TRP A 45 3.01 -7.39 -10.51
C TRP A 45 1.71 -6.81 -11.06
N GLY A 46 1.65 -6.53 -12.36
CA GLY A 46 0.41 -6.21 -13.04
C GLY A 46 -0.59 -7.37 -12.88
N LEU A 47 -1.76 -7.07 -12.32
CA LEU A 47 -2.86 -8.01 -12.37
C LEU A 47 -3.28 -8.16 -13.84
N PRO A 48 -3.46 -9.39 -14.35
CA PRO A 48 -3.92 -9.56 -15.71
C PRO A 48 -5.25 -8.83 -15.85
N VAL A 49 -5.32 -7.89 -16.80
CA VAL A 49 -6.61 -7.37 -17.23
C VAL A 49 -7.35 -8.58 -17.74
N LEU A 50 -8.32 -9.05 -16.98
CA LEU A 50 -9.19 -10.11 -17.44
C LEU A 50 -9.76 -9.57 -18.73
N SER A 51 -9.38 -10.19 -19.86
CA SER A 51 -10.03 -9.90 -21.11
C SER A 51 -11.49 -10.06 -20.76
N LYS A 52 -12.27 -8.98 -20.86
CA LYS A 52 -13.68 -9.11 -21.19
C LYS A 52 -13.60 -9.93 -22.46
N THR A 53 -13.61 -11.25 -22.34
CA THR A 53 -13.87 -12.12 -23.46
C THR A 53 -15.20 -11.53 -23.88
N LYS A 54 -15.15 -10.73 -24.95
CA LYS A 54 -16.25 -10.64 -25.87
C LYS A 54 -16.63 -12.10 -25.96
N GLU A 55 -17.72 -12.47 -25.31
CA GLU A 55 -18.42 -13.68 -25.64
C GLU A 55 -18.68 -13.43 -27.12
N LYS A 56 -17.72 -13.84 -27.97
CA LYS A 56 -17.96 -14.02 -29.38
C LYS A 56 -19.12 -14.96 -29.28
N ALA A 57 -20.31 -14.44 -29.54
CA ALA A 57 -21.55 -15.17 -29.55
C ALA A 57 -21.27 -16.36 -30.45
N LYS A 58 -20.84 -17.47 -29.84
CA LYS A 58 -20.73 -18.74 -30.49
C LYS A 58 -22.17 -19.13 -30.57
N PHE A 59 -22.77 -18.70 -31.67
CA PHE A 59 -24.10 -18.98 -32.17
C PHE A 59 -24.18 -20.47 -32.54
N PHE A 60 -23.80 -21.33 -31.60
CA PHE A 60 -24.02 -22.75 -31.57
C PHE A 60 -24.60 -23.02 -30.19
N GLY A 61 -25.93 -22.99 -30.13
CA GLY A 61 -26.69 -23.33 -28.94
C GLY A 61 -26.32 -24.73 -28.43
N LEU A 62 -26.61 -24.95 -27.15
CA LEU A 62 -26.67 -26.23 -26.43
C LEU A 62 -25.55 -26.62 -25.46
N ILE A 63 -24.55 -25.79 -25.18
CA ILE A 63 -23.75 -25.98 -23.94
C ILE A 63 -23.47 -24.64 -23.27
N LYS A 64 -24.45 -24.11 -22.53
CA LYS A 64 -24.13 -23.19 -21.43
C LYS A 64 -23.20 -23.98 -20.51
N LYS A 65 -21.93 -23.57 -20.40
CA LYS A 65 -21.02 -24.17 -19.41
C LYS A 65 -21.72 -24.04 -18.06
N LYS A 66 -22.10 -25.18 -17.47
CA LYS A 66 -22.81 -25.23 -16.19
C LYS A 66 -22.00 -24.46 -15.17
N GLU A 67 -22.58 -23.40 -14.60
CA GLU A 67 -21.90 -22.65 -13.54
C GLU A 67 -21.56 -23.58 -12.38
N LEU A 68 -20.45 -23.27 -11.70
CA LEU A 68 -20.04 -24.04 -10.53
C LEU A 68 -21.08 -23.86 -9.43
N SER A 69 -21.62 -24.95 -8.88
CA SER A 69 -22.63 -24.83 -7.83
C SER A 69 -22.02 -24.28 -6.53
N LEU A 70 -22.83 -23.54 -5.77
CA LEU A 70 -22.41 -22.97 -4.48
C LEU A 70 -21.98 -24.06 -3.48
N GLU A 71 -22.59 -25.24 -3.54
CA GLU A 71 -22.22 -26.40 -2.71
C GLU A 71 -20.81 -26.90 -3.02
N VAL A 72 -20.45 -26.99 -4.31
CA VAL A 72 -19.10 -27.37 -4.72
C VAL A 72 -18.08 -26.33 -4.24
N VAL A 73 -18.40 -25.04 -4.37
CA VAL A 73 -17.53 -23.97 -3.85
C VAL A 73 -17.36 -24.07 -2.33
N ALA A 74 -18.45 -24.33 -1.59
CA ALA A 74 -18.42 -24.45 -0.15
C ALA A 74 -17.57 -25.66 0.31
N GLU A 75 -17.71 -26.81 -0.35
CA GLU A 75 -16.91 -27.99 -0.05
C GLU A 75 -15.43 -27.79 -0.38
N LEU A 76 -15.13 -27.12 -1.50
CA LEU A 76 -13.75 -26.73 -1.84
C LEU A 76 -13.15 -25.76 -0.83
N ARG A 77 -13.94 -24.79 -0.31
CA ARG A 77 -13.49 -23.89 0.76
C ARG A 77 -13.09 -24.68 2.01
N LYS A 78 -13.95 -25.60 2.47
CA LYS A 78 -13.65 -26.47 3.62
C LYS A 78 -12.41 -27.33 3.36
N SER A 79 -12.34 -27.96 2.20
CA SER A 79 -11.23 -28.86 1.82
C SER A 79 -9.90 -28.13 1.67
N SER A 80 -9.92 -26.88 1.19
CA SER A 80 -8.72 -26.04 1.03
C SER A 80 -8.01 -25.76 2.36
N MET A 81 -8.76 -25.73 3.46
CA MET A 81 -8.21 -25.55 4.81
C MET A 81 -7.64 -26.86 5.39
N LEU A 82 -8.26 -28.00 5.07
CA LEU A 82 -7.91 -29.30 5.64
C LEU A 82 -6.82 -30.04 4.85
N SER A 83 -6.86 -29.96 3.52
CA SER A 83 -6.01 -30.73 2.60
C SER A 83 -5.64 -29.89 1.36
N PRO A 84 -4.87 -28.81 1.53
CA PRO A 84 -4.63 -27.84 0.45
C PRO A 84 -3.98 -28.45 -0.80
N GLY A 85 -3.10 -29.46 -0.65
CA GLY A 85 -2.45 -30.13 -1.79
C GLY A 85 -3.41 -30.88 -2.71
N ASN A 86 -4.19 -31.80 -2.17
CA ASN A 86 -5.18 -32.57 -2.94
C ASN A 86 -6.26 -31.65 -3.52
N THR A 87 -6.71 -30.68 -2.72
CA THR A 87 -7.73 -29.73 -3.14
C THR A 87 -7.24 -28.85 -4.29
N LEU A 88 -5.95 -28.45 -4.29
CA LEU A 88 -5.38 -27.64 -5.38
C LEU A 88 -5.45 -28.36 -6.74
N ILE A 89 -5.22 -29.67 -6.78
CA ILE A 89 -5.31 -30.46 -8.02
C ILE A 89 -6.73 -30.40 -8.59
N GLU A 90 -7.73 -30.56 -7.72
CA GLU A 90 -9.13 -30.50 -8.13
C GLU A 90 -9.53 -29.08 -8.58
N ILE A 91 -9.10 -28.06 -7.84
CA ILE A 91 -9.31 -26.66 -8.22
C ILE A 91 -8.68 -26.37 -9.60
N GLN A 92 -7.46 -26.85 -9.86
CA GLN A 92 -6.80 -26.66 -11.16
C GLN A 92 -7.54 -27.35 -12.30
N ARG A 93 -8.11 -28.54 -12.05
CA ARG A 93 -8.98 -29.23 -13.01
C ARG A 93 -10.21 -28.39 -13.34
N LEU A 94 -10.87 -27.83 -12.32
CA LEU A 94 -12.04 -26.96 -12.49
C LEU A 94 -11.68 -25.62 -13.14
N ARG A 95 -10.51 -25.02 -12.84
CA ARG A 95 -10.01 -23.80 -13.50
C ARG A 95 -9.80 -23.99 -15.00
N LYS A 96 -9.42 -25.18 -15.48
CA LYS A 96 -9.36 -25.44 -16.92
C LYS A 96 -10.73 -25.31 -17.59
N LEU A 97 -11.80 -25.66 -16.88
CA LEU A 97 -13.18 -25.56 -17.36
C LEU A 97 -13.75 -24.14 -17.18
N HIS A 98 -13.41 -23.50 -16.06
CA HIS A 98 -13.88 -22.19 -15.60
C HIS A 98 -12.71 -21.24 -15.30
N PRO A 99 -11.93 -20.81 -16.30
CA PRO A 99 -10.66 -20.10 -16.09
C PRO A 99 -10.80 -18.73 -15.42
N ASN A 100 -11.97 -18.10 -15.54
CA ASN A 100 -12.25 -16.77 -15.00
C ASN A 100 -13.12 -16.81 -13.74
N ASN A 101 -13.38 -17.98 -13.16
CA ASN A 101 -14.19 -18.07 -11.95
C ASN A 101 -13.39 -17.55 -10.74
N ALA A 102 -13.87 -16.47 -10.13
CA ALA A 102 -13.17 -15.78 -9.06
C ALA A 102 -12.98 -16.64 -7.79
N ASP A 103 -13.96 -17.48 -7.43
CA ASP A 103 -13.84 -18.37 -6.28
C ASP A 103 -12.72 -19.41 -6.49
N LEU A 104 -12.64 -20.01 -7.68
CA LEU A 104 -11.58 -20.96 -8.00
C LEU A 104 -10.19 -20.29 -8.01
N LEU A 105 -10.09 -19.04 -8.48
CA LEU A 105 -8.85 -18.26 -8.42
C LEU A 105 -8.43 -18.03 -6.96
N MET A 106 -9.35 -17.57 -6.10
CA MET A 106 -9.05 -17.32 -4.69
C MET A 106 -8.73 -18.61 -3.92
N LEU A 107 -9.45 -19.69 -4.20
CA LEU A 107 -9.20 -21.00 -3.58
C LEU A 107 -7.86 -21.57 -3.99
N SER A 108 -7.50 -21.45 -5.28
CA SER A 108 -6.17 -21.82 -5.77
C SER A 108 -5.09 -21.05 -5.01
N ALA A 109 -5.23 -19.73 -4.90
CA ALA A 109 -4.30 -18.89 -4.14
C ALA A 109 -4.20 -19.29 -2.67
N THR A 110 -5.35 -19.58 -2.03
CA THR A 110 -5.42 -20.01 -0.62
C THR A 110 -4.66 -21.32 -0.40
N CYS A 111 -4.92 -22.33 -1.24
CA CYS A 111 -4.20 -23.61 -1.19
C CYS A 111 -2.70 -23.42 -1.42
N SER A 112 -2.30 -22.69 -2.46
CA SER A 112 -0.90 -22.42 -2.78
C SER A 112 -0.18 -21.73 -1.62
N ASN A 113 -0.79 -20.69 -1.03
CA ASN A 113 -0.21 -20.02 0.14
C ASN A 113 -0.10 -20.98 1.34
N GLY A 114 -1.13 -21.79 1.61
CA GLY A 114 -1.09 -22.78 2.69
C GLY A 114 0.02 -23.82 2.51
N MET A 115 0.22 -24.31 1.28
CA MET A 115 1.30 -25.25 0.95
C MET A 115 2.68 -24.59 1.11
N MET A 116 2.86 -23.37 0.61
CA MET A 116 4.14 -22.66 0.70
C MET A 116 4.51 -22.29 2.14
N MET A 117 3.52 -21.93 2.96
CA MET A 117 3.76 -21.58 4.37
C MET A 117 4.18 -22.78 5.23
N ASN A 118 3.79 -24.00 4.81
CA ASN A 118 4.14 -25.26 5.48
C ASN A 118 5.32 -25.98 4.82
N SER A 119 5.88 -25.45 3.73
CA SER A 119 7.02 -26.05 3.04
C SER A 119 8.29 -25.91 3.88
N SER A 120 9.05 -27.00 4.01
CA SER A 120 10.40 -27.00 4.60
C SER A 120 11.49 -26.52 3.62
N GLN A 121 11.19 -26.53 2.32
CA GLN A 121 12.11 -26.07 1.28
C GLN A 121 12.08 -24.55 1.19
N LYS A 122 13.25 -23.90 1.18
CA LYS A 122 13.34 -22.43 1.01
C LYS A 122 13.20 -21.99 -0.44
N LYS A 123 13.68 -22.82 -1.37
CA LYS A 123 13.71 -22.50 -2.80
C LYS A 123 12.28 -22.43 -3.36
N GLY A 124 11.96 -21.34 -4.07
CA GLY A 124 10.68 -21.17 -4.76
C GLY A 124 9.48 -20.83 -3.86
N VAL A 125 9.65 -20.75 -2.53
CA VAL A 125 8.57 -20.35 -1.62
C VAL A 125 8.12 -18.93 -1.88
N LEU A 126 9.06 -18.00 -2.05
CA LEU A 126 8.74 -16.59 -2.29
C LEU A 126 7.96 -16.42 -3.59
N GLU A 127 8.43 -17.05 -4.67
CA GLU A 127 7.75 -17.05 -5.97
C GLU A 127 6.38 -17.74 -5.90
N GLY A 128 6.26 -18.85 -5.17
CA GLY A 128 4.97 -19.53 -4.96
C GLY A 128 3.95 -18.66 -4.24
N ILE A 129 4.35 -17.92 -3.19
CA ILE A 129 3.46 -17.00 -2.47
C ILE A 129 3.15 -15.76 -3.34
N LYS A 130 4.11 -15.26 -4.14
CA LYS A 130 3.87 -14.20 -5.12
C LYS A 130 2.83 -14.61 -6.16
N GLY A 131 2.93 -15.82 -6.70
CA GLY A 131 1.91 -16.40 -7.58
C GLY A 131 0.54 -16.46 -6.93
N ALA A 132 0.47 -16.89 -5.66
CA ALA A 132 -0.77 -16.87 -4.88
C ALA A 132 -1.32 -15.45 -4.69
N CYS A 133 -0.48 -14.45 -4.43
CA CYS A 133 -0.92 -13.04 -4.35
C CYS A 133 -1.56 -12.57 -5.65
N LYS A 134 -0.95 -12.90 -6.80
CA LYS A 134 -1.47 -12.53 -8.12
C LYS A 134 -2.80 -13.21 -8.43
N ASP A 135 -2.92 -14.51 -8.15
CA ASP A 135 -4.18 -15.24 -8.32
C ASP A 135 -5.30 -14.66 -7.40
N ALA A 136 -4.97 -14.34 -6.15
CA ALA A 136 -5.92 -13.73 -5.21
C ALA A 136 -6.33 -12.31 -5.63
N GLY A 137 -5.40 -11.47 -6.07
CA GLY A 137 -5.72 -10.15 -6.61
C GLY A 137 -6.53 -10.22 -7.90
N GLY A 138 -6.21 -11.18 -8.77
CA GLY A 138 -6.95 -11.47 -9.99
C GLY A 138 -8.38 -11.91 -9.72
N ALA A 139 -8.60 -12.71 -8.67
CA ALA A 139 -9.94 -13.10 -8.22
C ALA A 139 -10.79 -11.88 -7.82
N LEU A 140 -10.21 -10.92 -7.07
CA LEU A 140 -10.94 -9.70 -6.68
C LEU A 140 -11.26 -8.83 -7.90
N LEU A 141 -10.37 -8.76 -8.88
CA LEU A 141 -10.60 -8.07 -10.15
C LEU A 141 -11.65 -8.78 -11.04
N ALA A 142 -11.82 -10.10 -10.86
CA ALA A 142 -12.80 -10.94 -11.54
C ALA A 142 -14.22 -10.88 -10.92
N ASP A 143 -14.58 -9.74 -10.32
CA ASP A 143 -15.86 -9.57 -9.59
C ASP A 143 -16.00 -10.49 -8.36
N GLY A 144 -14.87 -11.00 -7.85
CA GLY A 144 -14.82 -11.90 -6.69
C GLY A 144 -14.80 -11.20 -5.34
N ILE A 145 -15.33 -9.98 -5.22
CA ILE A 145 -15.28 -9.24 -3.96
C ILE A 145 -16.30 -9.85 -2.99
N THR A 146 -15.78 -10.56 -1.98
CA THR A 146 -16.54 -11.04 -0.81
C THR A 146 -15.71 -10.73 0.43
N LEU A 147 -16.32 -10.70 1.62
CA LEU A 147 -15.53 -10.55 2.85
C LEU A 147 -14.53 -11.70 3.03
N PHE A 148 -14.92 -12.92 2.66
CA PHE A 148 -14.04 -14.08 2.68
C PHE A 148 -12.83 -13.89 1.75
N ASN A 149 -13.06 -13.53 0.48
CA ASN A 149 -11.99 -13.35 -0.50
C ASN A 149 -11.07 -12.17 -0.14
N CYS A 150 -11.62 -11.08 0.39
CA CYS A 150 -10.83 -9.96 0.88
C CYS A 150 -9.93 -10.38 2.05
N ASP A 151 -10.46 -11.13 3.02
CA ASP A 151 -9.71 -11.62 4.17
C ASP A 151 -8.55 -12.53 3.76
N SER A 152 -8.83 -13.48 2.86
CA SER A 152 -7.85 -14.36 2.24
C SER A 152 -6.77 -13.58 1.49
N PHE A 153 -7.15 -12.61 0.66
CA PHE A 153 -6.21 -11.76 -0.06
C PHE A 153 -5.28 -11.01 0.89
N PHE A 154 -5.82 -10.31 1.91
CA PHE A 154 -4.99 -9.58 2.86
C PHE A 154 -4.04 -10.51 3.60
N ALA A 155 -4.49 -11.70 4.02
CA ALA A 155 -3.64 -12.67 4.67
C ALA A 155 -2.48 -13.12 3.76
N ILE A 156 -2.76 -13.48 2.51
CA ILE A 156 -1.76 -13.92 1.52
C ILE A 156 -0.77 -12.79 1.21
N TYR A 157 -1.26 -11.58 0.94
CA TYR A 157 -0.43 -10.42 0.60
C TYR A 157 0.53 -10.03 1.75
N TYR A 158 0.03 -9.95 2.98
CA TYR A 158 0.89 -9.59 4.11
C TYR A 158 1.84 -10.72 4.53
N ASN A 159 1.49 -11.99 4.27
CA ASN A 159 2.42 -13.10 4.41
C ASN A 159 3.57 -12.99 3.39
N TYR A 160 3.26 -12.66 2.13
CA TYR A 160 4.27 -12.38 1.11
C TYR A 160 5.24 -11.29 1.56
N LEU A 161 4.73 -10.10 1.93
CA LEU A 161 5.57 -8.99 2.37
C LEU A 161 6.44 -9.36 3.58
N SER A 162 5.88 -10.10 4.54
CA SER A 162 6.62 -10.54 5.73
C SER A 162 7.76 -11.50 5.38
N ARG A 163 7.54 -12.41 4.43
CA ARG A 163 8.57 -13.35 3.94
C ARG A 163 9.62 -12.63 3.11
N LEU A 164 9.20 -11.75 2.20
CA LEU A 164 10.09 -10.89 1.41
C LEU A 164 11.02 -10.11 2.33
N LYS A 165 10.50 -9.40 3.33
CA LYS A 165 11.32 -8.65 4.30
C LYS A 165 12.38 -9.52 4.97
N ARG A 166 12.01 -10.72 5.44
CA ARG A 166 12.95 -11.64 6.10
C ARG A 166 14.08 -12.06 5.16
N GLU A 167 13.76 -12.37 3.91
CA GLU A 167 14.77 -12.73 2.91
C GLU A 167 15.64 -11.52 2.51
N GLN A 168 15.05 -10.33 2.35
CA GLN A 168 15.83 -9.10 2.10
C GLN A 168 16.82 -8.82 3.23
N ILE A 169 16.42 -8.95 4.51
CA ILE A 169 17.32 -8.80 5.66
C ILE A 169 18.43 -9.86 5.64
N SER A 170 18.09 -11.11 5.29
CA SER A 170 19.06 -12.21 5.18
C SER A 170 20.10 -11.94 4.09
N VAL A 171 19.68 -11.43 2.94
CA VAL A 171 20.55 -11.05 1.82
C VAL A 171 21.39 -9.82 2.17
N LEU A 172 20.81 -8.79 2.81
CA LEU A 172 21.55 -7.60 3.26
C LEU A 172 22.73 -7.95 4.19
N LYS A 173 22.54 -8.93 5.09
CA LYS A 173 23.62 -9.41 5.97
C LYS A 173 24.77 -10.04 5.18
N GLN A 174 24.48 -10.76 4.10
CA GLN A 174 25.50 -11.36 3.23
C GLN A 174 26.17 -10.31 2.33
N LEU A 175 25.40 -9.34 1.82
CA LEU A 175 25.95 -8.23 1.04
C LEU A 175 26.86 -7.30 1.87
N ALA A 176 26.72 -7.30 3.20
CA ALA A 176 27.56 -6.48 4.07
C ALA A 176 29.06 -6.83 3.96
N THR A 177 29.38 -8.07 3.61
CA THR A 177 30.76 -8.55 3.44
C THR A 177 31.27 -8.46 1.99
N GLU A 178 30.44 -8.00 1.04
CA GLU A 178 30.77 -7.98 -0.39
C GLU A 178 30.73 -6.55 -0.96
N HIS A 179 31.88 -5.86 -0.88
CA HIS A 179 32.02 -4.46 -1.31
C HIS A 179 31.69 -4.22 -2.79
N ARG A 180 31.83 -5.23 -3.65
CA ARG A 180 31.54 -5.11 -5.09
C ARG A 180 30.05 -4.97 -5.38
N LEU A 181 29.19 -5.33 -4.43
CA LEU A 181 27.72 -5.27 -4.55
C LEU A 181 27.10 -4.13 -3.70
N GLU A 182 27.87 -3.07 -3.45
CA GLU A 182 27.40 -1.94 -2.62
C GLU A 182 26.22 -1.18 -3.28
N VAL A 183 26.13 -1.17 -4.61
CA VAL A 183 24.99 -0.57 -5.33
C VAL A 183 23.71 -1.35 -5.06
N GLU A 184 23.77 -2.67 -5.20
CA GLU A 184 22.66 -3.60 -4.93
C GLU A 184 22.24 -3.53 -3.46
N LYS A 185 23.21 -3.47 -2.54
CA LYS A 185 22.95 -3.29 -1.11
C LYS A 185 22.20 -2.00 -0.81
N LYS A 186 22.62 -0.85 -1.38
CA LYS A 186 21.92 0.43 -1.23
C LYS A 186 20.50 0.38 -1.80
N LYS A 187 20.33 -0.26 -2.96
CA LYS A 187 19.00 -0.46 -3.57
C LYS A 187 18.12 -1.34 -2.68
N LEU A 188 18.65 -2.44 -2.17
CA LEU A 188 17.95 -3.36 -1.30
C LEU A 188 17.52 -2.70 0.01
N LEU A 189 18.37 -1.88 0.64
CA LEU A 189 18.02 -1.10 1.83
C LEU A 189 16.79 -0.22 1.60
N LYS A 190 16.74 0.49 0.46
CA LYS A 190 15.57 1.29 0.07
C LYS A 190 14.34 0.43 -0.16
N ASN A 191 14.49 -0.73 -0.81
CA ASN A 191 13.39 -1.64 -1.05
C ASN A 191 12.85 -2.25 0.25
N THR A 192 13.71 -2.56 1.22
CA THR A 192 13.30 -3.00 2.55
C THR A 192 12.53 -1.91 3.30
N ALA A 193 12.93 -0.63 3.19
CA ALA A 193 12.17 0.47 3.76
C ALA A 193 10.75 0.60 3.15
N VAL A 194 10.61 0.32 1.84
CA VAL A 194 9.29 0.28 1.19
C VAL A 194 8.45 -0.89 1.72
N VAL A 195 9.03 -2.08 1.87
CA VAL A 195 8.34 -3.24 2.44
C VAL A 195 7.90 -2.98 3.87
N ASP A 196 8.72 -2.28 4.67
CA ASP A 196 8.39 -1.87 6.03
C ASP A 196 7.18 -0.95 6.08
N TYR A 197 7.15 0.03 5.20
CA TYR A 197 5.99 0.90 5.04
C TYR A 197 4.73 0.11 4.66
N LEU A 198 4.81 -0.75 3.64
CA LEU A 198 3.67 -1.55 3.18
C LEU A 198 3.15 -2.50 4.27
N LEU A 199 4.04 -3.09 5.06
CA LEU A 199 3.66 -3.88 6.25
C LEU A 199 2.98 -3.02 7.32
N GLY A 200 3.42 -1.77 7.48
CA GLY A 200 2.81 -0.77 8.37
C GLY A 200 1.36 -0.40 8.02
N GLU A 201 0.91 -0.65 6.78
CA GLU A 201 -0.49 -0.44 6.38
C GLU A 201 -1.42 -1.60 6.79
N LYS A 202 -0.87 -2.77 7.19
CA LYS A 202 -1.64 -3.95 7.61
C LYS A 202 -2.67 -3.65 8.71
N PRO A 203 -2.35 -2.97 9.82
CA PRO A 203 -3.32 -2.72 10.88
C PRO A 203 -4.52 -1.91 10.40
N LYS A 204 -4.34 -0.98 9.46
CA LYS A 204 -5.42 -0.16 8.90
C LYS A 204 -6.37 -1.01 8.06
N ALA A 205 -5.84 -1.85 7.17
CA ALA A 205 -6.64 -2.77 6.37
C ALA A 205 -7.40 -3.77 7.25
N VAL A 206 -6.73 -4.35 8.26
CA VAL A 206 -7.35 -5.29 9.21
C VAL A 206 -8.42 -4.61 10.07
N ALA A 207 -8.22 -3.35 10.49
CA ALA A 207 -9.22 -2.60 11.24
C ALA A 207 -10.50 -2.37 10.43
N ILE A 208 -10.37 -2.01 9.14
CA ILE A 208 -11.50 -1.88 8.22
C ILE A 208 -12.22 -3.22 8.07
N MET A 209 -11.48 -4.30 7.79
CA MET A 209 -12.06 -5.66 7.70
C MET A 209 -12.79 -6.06 8.98
N GLY A 210 -12.20 -5.81 10.14
CA GLY A 210 -12.80 -6.10 11.44
C GLY A 210 -14.09 -5.32 11.68
N HIS A 211 -14.16 -4.06 11.24
CA HIS A 211 -15.39 -3.28 11.31
C HIS A 211 -16.48 -3.84 10.39
N LEU A 212 -16.13 -4.19 9.15
CA LEU A 212 -17.07 -4.75 8.18
C LEU A 212 -17.61 -6.12 8.63
N LYS A 213 -16.76 -7.00 9.17
CA LYS A 213 -17.16 -8.29 9.74
C LYS A 213 -18.15 -8.15 10.90
N LYS A 214 -18.12 -7.04 11.66
CA LYS A 214 -19.09 -6.76 12.73
C LYS A 214 -20.42 -6.21 12.22
N LYS A 215 -20.41 -5.56 11.05
CA LYS A 215 -21.61 -4.92 10.46
C LYS A 215 -22.38 -5.86 9.55
N ILE A 216 -21.67 -6.70 8.80
CA ILE A 216 -22.26 -7.64 7.86
C ILE A 216 -22.57 -8.95 8.59
N LYS A 217 -23.77 -9.50 8.39
CA LYS A 217 -24.16 -10.79 8.97
C LYS A 217 -23.21 -11.89 8.51
N SER A 218 -22.87 -12.82 9.41
CA SER A 218 -21.96 -13.93 9.11
C SER A 218 -22.42 -14.77 7.91
N SER A 219 -23.73 -14.96 7.74
CA SER A 219 -24.32 -15.67 6.60
C SER A 219 -24.06 -15.00 5.24
N LYS A 220 -23.67 -13.72 5.22
CA LYS A 220 -23.37 -12.95 4.01
C LYS A 220 -21.86 -12.80 3.75
N PHE A 221 -20.99 -13.47 4.50
CA PHE A 221 -19.53 -13.33 4.36
C PHE A 221 -19.00 -13.77 2.99
N THR A 222 -19.70 -14.71 2.35
CA THR A 222 -19.35 -15.25 1.04
C THR A 222 -20.24 -14.72 -0.07
N THR A 223 -21.17 -13.80 0.23
CA THR A 223 -22.02 -13.16 -0.78
C THR A 223 -21.18 -12.20 -1.61
N PRO A 224 -21.11 -12.36 -2.94
CA PRO A 224 -20.40 -11.45 -3.83
C PRO A 224 -20.98 -10.04 -3.76
N TRP A 225 -20.10 -9.05 -3.90
CA TRP A 225 -20.48 -7.66 -4.10
C TRP A 225 -20.25 -7.39 -5.58
N GLU A 226 -21.23 -7.73 -6.40
CA GLU A 226 -21.06 -7.70 -7.85
C GLU A 226 -20.97 -6.25 -8.35
N PHE A 227 -20.10 -5.99 -9.33
CA PHE A 227 -19.94 -4.66 -9.91
C PHE A 227 -21.23 -4.11 -10.52
N ALA A 228 -22.12 -4.99 -11.00
CA ALA A 228 -23.44 -4.59 -11.49
C ALA A 228 -24.33 -4.09 -10.35
N GLU A 229 -24.36 -4.79 -9.22
CA GLU A 229 -25.10 -4.36 -8.02
C GLU A 229 -24.54 -3.07 -7.44
N MET A 230 -23.21 -2.90 -7.40
CA MET A 230 -22.58 -1.66 -6.94
C MET A 230 -23.04 -0.45 -7.77
N ARG A 231 -23.05 -0.58 -9.11
CA ARG A 231 -23.54 0.49 -10.01
C ARG A 231 -25.01 0.82 -9.75
N SER A 232 -25.85 -0.20 -9.59
CA SER A 232 -27.28 -0.01 -9.29
C SER A 232 -27.48 0.68 -7.94
N ALA A 233 -26.69 0.32 -6.92
CA ALA A 233 -26.75 0.98 -5.62
C ALA A 233 -26.31 2.45 -5.69
N TYR A 234 -25.26 2.80 -6.45
CA TYR A 234 -24.91 4.20 -6.68
C TYR A 234 -26.04 4.99 -7.35
N LYS A 235 -26.70 4.40 -8.35
CA LYS A 235 -27.86 5.01 -9.02
C LYS A 235 -29.04 5.21 -8.06
N ALA A 236 -29.30 4.23 -7.18
CA ALA A 236 -30.33 4.35 -6.15
C ALA A 236 -30.03 5.49 -5.15
N ILE A 237 -28.75 5.76 -4.84
CA ILE A 237 -28.38 6.94 -4.06
C ILE A 237 -28.70 8.24 -4.81
N GLU A 238 -28.42 8.32 -6.12
CA GLU A 238 -28.73 9.50 -6.94
C GLU A 238 -30.24 9.77 -7.05
N THR A 239 -31.07 8.72 -7.06
CA THR A 239 -32.54 8.81 -7.13
C THR A 239 -33.21 8.89 -5.76
N ASN A 240 -32.46 9.08 -4.67
CA ASN A 240 -32.93 9.10 -3.28
C ASN A 240 -33.61 7.79 -2.80
N GLN A 241 -33.41 6.67 -3.49
CA GLN A 241 -33.86 5.32 -3.13
C GLN A 241 -32.86 4.63 -2.19
N THR A 242 -32.38 5.35 -1.17
CA THR A 242 -31.25 4.93 -0.30
C THR A 242 -31.48 3.66 0.52
N LYS A 243 -32.74 3.24 0.68
CA LYS A 243 -33.17 2.08 1.46
C LYS A 243 -33.48 0.84 0.61
N GLU A 244 -33.37 0.93 -0.70
CA GLU A 244 -33.55 -0.21 -1.60
C GLU A 244 -32.46 -1.26 -1.34
N GLU A 245 -32.81 -2.55 -1.38
CA GLU A 245 -31.92 -3.67 -1.03
C GLU A 245 -31.10 -4.12 -2.23
N PHE A 246 -29.79 -4.28 -2.02
CA PHE A 246 -28.80 -4.74 -3.00
C PHE A 246 -27.89 -5.78 -2.34
N GLY A 247 -28.12 -7.06 -2.66
CA GLY A 247 -27.32 -8.19 -2.20
C GLY A 247 -27.11 -8.24 -0.68
N ILE A 248 -26.03 -7.61 -0.22
CA ILE A 248 -25.63 -7.65 1.18
C ILE A 248 -26.29 -6.64 2.12
N GLY A 249 -26.97 -5.61 1.61
CA GLY A 249 -27.74 -4.66 2.43
C GLY A 249 -28.42 -3.58 1.59
N THR A 250 -28.88 -2.51 2.23
CA THR A 250 -29.47 -1.36 1.53
C THR A 250 -28.45 -0.62 0.65
N ALA A 251 -28.90 0.20 -0.31
CA ALA A 251 -28.03 0.99 -1.18
C ALA A 251 -27.00 1.80 -0.38
N ASN A 252 -27.44 2.46 0.70
CA ASN A 252 -26.56 3.25 1.55
C ASN A 252 -25.53 2.39 2.30
N GLU A 253 -25.92 1.20 2.75
CA GLU A 253 -25.01 0.25 3.41
C GLU A 253 -23.99 -0.30 2.41
N LEU A 254 -24.43 -0.80 1.26
CA LEU A 254 -23.55 -1.37 0.23
C LEU A 254 -22.51 -0.34 -0.24
N VAL A 255 -22.94 0.88 -0.57
CA VAL A 255 -22.04 1.99 -0.95
C VAL A 255 -21.05 2.30 0.18
N GLY A 256 -21.50 2.27 1.44
CA GLY A 256 -20.62 2.43 2.60
C GLY A 256 -19.57 1.32 2.73
N TYR A 257 -19.97 0.07 2.52
CA TYR A 257 -19.08 -1.09 2.58
C TYR A 257 -18.07 -1.10 1.43
N VAL A 258 -18.53 -0.80 0.21
CA VAL A 258 -17.66 -0.66 -0.98
C VAL A 258 -16.66 0.47 -0.76
N TYR A 259 -17.09 1.64 -0.27
CA TYR A 259 -16.17 2.73 0.06
C TYR A 259 -15.10 2.30 1.05
N ALA A 260 -15.49 1.71 2.19
CA ALA A 260 -14.54 1.28 3.22
C ALA A 260 -13.54 0.25 2.69
N MET A 261 -14.01 -0.73 1.91
CA MET A 261 -13.14 -1.74 1.32
C MET A 261 -12.21 -1.15 0.26
N THR A 262 -12.71 -0.24 -0.57
CA THR A 262 -11.89 0.44 -1.59
C THR A 262 -10.78 1.28 -0.96
N VAL A 263 -11.05 1.92 0.20
CA VAL A 263 -10.01 2.59 1.00
C VAL A 263 -8.94 1.61 1.47
N ALA A 264 -9.31 0.38 1.85
CA ALA A 264 -8.32 -0.64 2.21
C ALA A 264 -7.52 -1.11 0.98
N PHE A 265 -8.17 -1.31 -0.17
CA PHE A 265 -7.51 -1.68 -1.43
C PHE A 265 -6.56 -0.60 -1.94
N ALA A 266 -6.90 0.69 -1.80
CA ALA A 266 -6.06 1.81 -2.22
C ALA A 266 -4.71 1.89 -1.49
N ARG A 267 -4.57 1.21 -0.35
CA ARG A 267 -3.31 1.07 0.41
C ARG A 267 -2.40 -0.02 -0.15
N ILE A 268 -2.89 -0.84 -1.07
CA ILE A 268 -2.16 -1.98 -1.63
C ILE A 268 -1.90 -1.70 -3.11
N PRO A 269 -0.65 -1.36 -3.50
CA PRO A 269 -0.34 -0.93 -4.86
C PRO A 269 -0.74 -1.95 -5.94
N MET A 270 -0.57 -3.25 -5.69
CA MET A 270 -0.96 -4.28 -6.65
C MET A 270 -2.46 -4.33 -6.97
N LEU A 271 -3.31 -3.75 -6.12
CA LEU A 271 -4.76 -3.63 -6.36
C LEU A 271 -5.14 -2.32 -7.07
N ALA A 272 -4.18 -1.49 -7.51
CA ALA A 272 -4.49 -0.24 -8.20
C ALA A 272 -5.48 -0.40 -9.37
N PRO A 273 -5.38 -1.43 -10.25
CA PRO A 273 -6.37 -1.64 -11.32
C PRO A 273 -7.79 -1.91 -10.81
N LEU A 274 -7.92 -2.64 -9.70
CA LEU A 274 -9.22 -2.87 -9.06
C LEU A 274 -9.79 -1.56 -8.51
N VAL A 275 -8.95 -0.78 -7.82
CA VAL A 275 -9.38 0.51 -7.27
C VAL A 275 -9.81 1.46 -8.38
N ASP A 276 -9.11 1.48 -9.52
CA ASP A 276 -9.51 2.31 -10.66
C ASP A 276 -10.85 1.86 -11.25
N THR A 277 -11.07 0.55 -11.39
CA THR A 277 -12.37 -0.02 -11.79
C THR A 277 -13.50 0.40 -10.84
N LEU A 278 -13.24 0.37 -9.52
CA LEU A 278 -14.20 0.78 -8.50
C LEU A 278 -14.47 2.29 -8.55
N LEU A 279 -13.44 3.12 -8.73
CA LEU A 279 -13.56 4.58 -8.84
C LEU A 279 -14.36 5.02 -10.06
N GLU A 280 -14.22 4.33 -11.20
CA GLU A 280 -15.00 4.58 -12.41
C GLU A 280 -16.50 4.38 -12.20
N MET A 281 -16.90 3.55 -11.23
CA MET A 281 -18.31 3.31 -10.91
C MET A 281 -18.95 4.39 -10.04
N ILE A 282 -18.15 5.20 -9.35
CA ILE A 282 -18.66 6.21 -8.41
C ILE A 282 -19.03 7.48 -9.18
N PRO A 283 -20.33 7.84 -9.27
CA PRO A 283 -20.73 9.09 -9.89
C PRO A 283 -20.34 10.28 -9.02
N GLU A 284 -20.04 11.41 -9.65
CA GLU A 284 -19.63 12.67 -8.98
C GLU A 284 -20.78 13.70 -8.88
N THR A 285 -21.99 13.29 -9.26
CA THR A 285 -23.23 14.09 -9.25
C THR A 285 -23.76 14.33 -7.84
N ASN A 286 -23.58 13.36 -6.94
CA ASN A 286 -23.95 13.46 -5.54
C ASN A 286 -22.73 13.86 -4.69
N HIS A 287 -22.91 14.83 -3.80
CA HIS A 287 -21.85 15.36 -2.94
C HIS A 287 -21.16 14.29 -2.08
N SER A 288 -21.92 13.40 -1.42
CA SER A 288 -21.35 12.35 -0.57
C SER A 288 -20.54 11.34 -1.40
N LEU A 289 -21.01 11.02 -2.61
CA LEU A 289 -20.31 10.12 -3.54
C LEU A 289 -19.03 10.76 -4.07
N LEU A 290 -19.08 12.04 -4.45
CA LEU A 290 -17.89 12.82 -4.82
C LEU A 290 -16.83 12.78 -3.73
N LEU A 291 -17.19 13.07 -2.47
CA LEU A 291 -16.21 13.10 -1.39
C LEU A 291 -15.62 11.72 -1.08
N ARG A 292 -16.44 10.65 -1.09
CA ARG A 292 -15.94 9.27 -0.96
C ARG A 292 -14.95 8.91 -2.08
N LYS A 293 -15.26 9.28 -3.32
CA LYS A 293 -14.36 9.07 -4.46
C LYS A 293 -13.04 9.81 -4.27
N ARG A 294 -13.10 11.08 -3.85
CA ARG A 294 -11.91 11.92 -3.63
C ARG A 294 -11.08 11.43 -2.45
N SER A 295 -11.71 10.92 -1.41
CA SER A 295 -11.06 10.23 -0.29
C SER A 295 -10.23 9.04 -0.75
N ILE A 296 -10.81 8.13 -1.54
CA ILE A 296 -10.10 6.96 -2.08
C ILE A 296 -8.90 7.40 -2.94
N VAL A 297 -9.08 8.41 -3.81
CA VAL A 297 -7.99 8.98 -4.61
C VAL A 297 -6.90 9.55 -3.71
N GLY A 298 -7.26 10.26 -2.64
CA GLY A 298 -6.34 10.78 -1.63
C GLY A 298 -5.49 9.67 -1.02
N VAL A 299 -6.10 8.54 -0.64
CA VAL A 299 -5.37 7.37 -0.11
C VAL A 299 -4.36 6.82 -1.11
N LYS A 300 -4.73 6.69 -2.41
CA LYS A 300 -3.77 6.28 -3.46
C LYS A 300 -2.57 7.23 -3.54
N ARG A 301 -2.82 8.55 -3.50
CA ARG A 301 -1.76 9.57 -3.58
C ARG A 301 -0.86 9.58 -2.36
N ILE A 302 -1.42 9.44 -1.16
CA ILE A 302 -0.66 9.30 0.09
C ILE A 302 0.25 8.07 0.01
N ASN A 303 -0.27 6.95 -0.46
CA ASN A 303 0.48 5.71 -0.60
C ASN A 303 1.69 5.90 -1.55
N ALA A 304 1.46 6.50 -2.73
CA ALA A 304 2.53 6.82 -3.67
C ALA A 304 3.59 7.78 -3.08
N ALA A 305 3.17 8.83 -2.37
CA ALA A 305 4.09 9.75 -1.70
C ALA A 305 4.92 9.04 -0.61
N LYS A 306 4.30 8.16 0.19
CA LYS A 306 4.99 7.40 1.24
C LYS A 306 5.98 6.37 0.69
N ILE A 307 5.66 5.73 -0.44
CA ILE A 307 6.60 4.85 -1.15
C ILE A 307 7.80 5.66 -1.67
N ALA A 308 7.57 6.82 -2.28
CA ALA A 308 8.65 7.72 -2.72
C ALA A 308 9.52 8.19 -1.54
N GLN A 309 8.90 8.55 -0.42
CA GLN A 309 9.60 8.90 0.83
C GLN A 309 10.49 7.76 1.32
N ALA A 310 9.97 6.52 1.40
CA ALA A 310 10.73 5.36 1.86
C ALA A 310 11.96 5.05 0.97
N ARG A 311 11.93 5.45 -0.30
CA ARG A 311 13.05 5.30 -1.25
C ARG A 311 14.05 6.44 -1.23
N GLY A 312 13.70 7.54 -0.56
CA GLY A 312 14.43 8.80 -0.65
C GLY A 312 14.35 9.44 -2.04
N ASP A 313 13.29 9.16 -2.82
CA ASP A 313 13.04 9.83 -4.09
C ASP A 313 12.33 11.16 -3.85
N ARG A 314 13.12 12.23 -3.69
CA ARG A 314 12.62 13.58 -3.41
C ARG A 314 11.76 14.12 -4.55
N ASN A 315 12.08 13.80 -5.80
CA ASN A 315 11.36 14.30 -6.96
C ASN A 315 9.97 13.68 -7.05
N ALA A 316 9.88 12.35 -6.93
CA ALA A 316 8.59 11.66 -6.89
C ALA A 316 7.77 12.08 -5.66
N LEU A 317 8.40 12.23 -4.49
CA LEU A 317 7.74 12.70 -3.27
C LEU A 317 7.13 14.09 -3.46
N GLY A 318 7.91 15.06 -3.94
CA GLY A 318 7.43 16.42 -4.20
C GLY A 318 6.27 16.43 -5.20
N LYS A 319 6.39 15.68 -6.31
CA LYS A 319 5.33 15.53 -7.31
C LYS A 319 4.05 14.97 -6.70
N HIS A 320 4.12 13.84 -5.99
CA HIS A 320 2.93 13.19 -5.42
C HIS A 320 2.28 14.01 -4.31
N ALA A 321 3.08 14.63 -3.43
CA ALA A 321 2.58 15.51 -2.38
C ALA A 321 1.90 16.76 -2.97
N LEU A 322 2.48 17.38 -4.01
CA LEU A 322 1.88 18.54 -4.66
C LEU A 322 0.58 18.19 -5.38
N THR A 323 0.50 17.03 -6.06
CA THR A 323 -0.76 16.56 -6.64
C THR A 323 -1.82 16.33 -5.56
N LEU A 324 -1.49 15.65 -4.46
CA LEU A 324 -2.40 15.45 -3.33
C LEU A 324 -2.91 16.78 -2.77
N PHE A 325 -2.01 17.76 -2.62
CA PHE A 325 -2.33 19.08 -2.12
C PHE A 325 -3.32 19.81 -3.05
N LYS A 326 -3.01 19.88 -4.34
CA LYS A 326 -3.86 20.55 -5.34
C LYS A 326 -5.23 19.87 -5.45
N ASP A 327 -5.26 18.54 -5.48
CA ASP A 327 -6.52 17.78 -5.52
C ASP A 327 -7.38 18.08 -4.28
N SER A 328 -6.77 18.12 -3.10
CA SER A 328 -7.49 18.40 -1.84
C SER A 328 -7.98 19.85 -1.78
N GLN A 329 -7.19 20.81 -2.25
CA GLN A 329 -7.58 22.22 -2.35
C GLN A 329 -8.79 22.40 -3.27
N ALA A 330 -8.79 21.74 -4.42
CA ALA A 330 -9.90 21.77 -5.38
C ALA A 330 -11.18 21.12 -4.83
N VAL A 331 -11.06 20.17 -3.90
CA VAL A 331 -12.21 19.62 -3.18
C VAL A 331 -12.72 20.63 -2.15
N LEU A 332 -11.83 21.24 -1.36
CA LEU A 332 -12.22 22.24 -0.36
C LEU A 332 -12.97 23.43 -0.97
N SER A 333 -12.55 23.93 -2.13
CA SER A 333 -13.27 25.01 -2.83
C SER A 333 -14.69 24.63 -3.24
N LYS A 334 -15.00 23.32 -3.36
CA LYS A 334 -16.37 22.84 -3.68
C LYS A 334 -17.22 22.60 -2.44
N ILE A 335 -16.62 22.53 -1.26
CA ILE A 335 -17.30 22.18 -0.01
C ILE A 335 -17.18 23.28 1.06
N GLU A 336 -16.77 24.48 0.65
CA GLU A 336 -16.56 25.61 1.54
C GLU A 336 -17.84 25.94 2.34
N GLY A 337 -17.67 26.16 3.65
CA GLY A 337 -18.77 26.50 4.57
C GLY A 337 -19.66 25.32 4.99
N GLN A 338 -19.38 24.10 4.53
CA GLN A 338 -20.21 22.94 4.86
C GLN A 338 -19.79 22.28 6.18
N ALA A 339 -20.79 21.81 6.94
CA ALA A 339 -20.56 21.07 8.17
C ALA A 339 -19.90 19.71 7.90
N VAL A 340 -18.90 19.37 8.70
CA VAL A 340 -18.14 18.12 8.60
C VAL A 340 -18.63 17.15 9.68
N LYS A 341 -19.25 16.05 9.25
CA LYS A 341 -19.88 15.04 10.12
C LYS A 341 -19.22 13.67 10.00
N GLN A 342 -18.75 13.33 8.80
CA GLN A 342 -18.20 12.02 8.44
C GLN A 342 -16.70 12.08 8.17
N PRO A 343 -15.94 10.98 8.39
CA PRO A 343 -14.49 10.97 8.16
C PRO A 343 -14.06 11.39 6.75
N TYR A 344 -14.76 10.95 5.71
CA TYR A 344 -14.42 11.30 4.33
C TYR A 344 -14.64 12.79 4.00
N GLU A 345 -15.40 13.52 4.83
CA GLU A 345 -15.63 14.97 4.67
C GLU A 345 -14.48 15.79 5.28
N SER A 346 -13.80 15.26 6.31
CA SER A 346 -12.64 15.91 6.91
C SER A 346 -11.33 15.60 6.18
N GLU A 347 -11.28 14.52 5.40
CA GLU A 347 -10.07 14.08 4.71
C GLU A 347 -9.38 15.13 3.83
N PRO A 348 -10.08 15.95 3.00
CA PRO A 348 -9.40 16.96 2.19
C PRO A 348 -8.61 17.96 3.02
N TYR A 349 -9.10 18.33 4.22
CA TYR A 349 -8.39 19.19 5.15
C TYR A 349 -7.11 18.50 5.63
N PHE A 350 -7.21 17.27 6.16
CA PHE A 350 -6.05 16.52 6.66
C PHE A 350 -5.03 16.20 5.57
N ASN A 351 -5.49 16.00 4.34
CA ASN A 351 -4.63 15.74 3.19
C ASN A 351 -3.79 16.97 2.80
N LEU A 352 -4.31 18.20 2.94
CA LEU A 352 -3.50 19.41 2.77
C LEU A 352 -2.38 19.49 3.82
N ALA A 353 -2.72 19.27 5.09
CA ALA A 353 -1.76 19.26 6.18
C ALA A 353 -0.68 18.20 5.97
N LEU A 354 -1.10 16.96 5.68
CA LEU A 354 -0.20 15.85 5.44
C LEU A 354 0.70 16.10 4.21
N ALA A 355 0.14 16.57 3.10
CA ALA A 355 0.91 16.86 1.89
C ALA A 355 1.97 17.92 2.15
N ALA A 356 1.62 19.02 2.83
CA ALA A 356 2.56 20.07 3.20
C ALA A 356 3.66 19.55 4.13
N GLN A 357 3.34 18.70 5.10
CA GLN A 357 4.33 18.11 6.00
C GLN A 357 5.24 17.11 5.28
N LEU A 358 4.69 16.30 4.37
CA LEU A 358 5.44 15.30 3.62
C LEU A 358 6.38 15.91 2.58
N SER A 359 6.01 17.04 1.98
CA SER A 359 6.81 17.69 0.94
C SER A 359 8.00 18.50 1.46
N MET A 360 8.19 18.59 2.79
CA MET A 360 9.26 19.36 3.41
C MET A 360 10.64 18.98 2.82
N GLY A 361 11.31 19.96 2.22
CA GLY A 361 12.62 19.77 1.56
C GLY A 361 12.58 19.03 0.22
N ALA A 362 11.38 18.70 -0.28
CA ALA A 362 11.14 18.09 -1.60
C ALA A 362 10.52 19.05 -2.61
N VAL A 363 10.05 20.23 -2.17
CA VAL A 363 9.52 21.32 -3.02
C VAL A 363 10.25 22.63 -2.73
N HIS A 364 10.07 23.63 -3.59
CA HIS A 364 10.71 24.94 -3.44
C HIS A 364 10.31 25.62 -2.12
N PRO A 365 11.21 26.31 -1.40
CA PRO A 365 10.92 26.93 -0.11
C PRO A 365 9.69 27.84 -0.09
N GLU A 366 9.51 28.69 -1.10
CA GLU A 366 8.35 29.59 -1.20
C GLU A 366 7.04 28.82 -1.39
N GLU A 367 7.07 27.75 -2.21
CA GLU A 367 5.91 26.89 -2.42
C GLU A 367 5.57 26.13 -1.14
N GLN A 368 6.59 25.64 -0.42
CA GLN A 368 6.44 24.98 0.88
C GLN A 368 5.78 25.90 1.91
N LEU A 369 6.23 27.15 2.02
CA LEU A 369 5.65 28.13 2.93
C LEU A 369 4.19 28.44 2.57
N LYS A 370 3.87 28.56 1.27
CA LYS A 370 2.50 28.74 0.81
C LYS A 370 1.62 27.54 1.17
N MET A 371 2.12 26.32 0.96
CA MET A 371 1.41 25.09 1.31
C MET A 371 1.11 25.01 2.81
N LEU A 372 2.10 25.30 3.66
CA LEU A 372 1.94 25.31 5.12
C LEU A 372 0.90 26.34 5.58
N ASN A 373 0.94 27.57 5.06
CA ASN A 373 -0.03 28.60 5.42
C ASN A 373 -1.46 28.25 5.01
N LEU A 374 -1.64 27.66 3.82
CA LEU A 374 -2.94 27.20 3.36
C LEU A 374 -3.45 26.01 4.18
N ALA A 375 -2.57 25.07 4.51
CA ALA A 375 -2.92 23.94 5.37
C ALA A 375 -3.31 24.39 6.79
N LEU A 376 -2.62 25.39 7.35
CA LEU A 376 -2.95 25.98 8.65
C LEU A 376 -4.38 26.55 8.65
N LYS A 377 -4.69 27.38 7.65
CA LYS A 377 -6.04 27.95 7.47
C LYS A 377 -7.11 26.85 7.32
N ALA A 378 -6.81 25.80 6.56
CA ALA A 378 -7.72 24.68 6.39
C ALA A 378 -7.98 23.93 7.71
N MET A 379 -6.96 23.72 8.55
CA MET A 379 -7.15 23.11 9.88
C MET A 379 -8.03 23.98 10.80
N GLU A 380 -7.83 25.30 10.78
CA GLU A 380 -8.66 26.23 11.54
C GLU A 380 -10.13 26.23 11.07
N GLN A 381 -10.36 26.12 9.75
CA GLN A 381 -11.69 25.95 9.19
C GLN A 381 -12.33 24.63 9.62
N LEU A 382 -11.59 23.51 9.56
CA LEU A 382 -12.09 22.21 10.00
C LEU A 382 -12.54 22.25 11.47
N ILE A 383 -11.78 22.88 12.37
CA ILE A 383 -12.16 23.05 13.78
C ILE A 383 -13.51 23.76 13.92
N ARG A 384 -13.78 24.77 13.08
CA ARG A 384 -15.05 25.52 13.12
C ARG A 384 -16.22 24.75 12.54
N PHE A 385 -15.97 23.91 11.53
CA PHE A 385 -17.00 23.17 10.81
C PHE A 385 -17.23 21.75 11.35
N ASP A 386 -16.46 21.32 12.34
CA ASP A 386 -16.59 19.98 12.94
C ASP A 386 -17.91 19.83 13.73
N MET A 387 -18.84 19.12 13.10
CA MET A 387 -20.13 18.70 13.64
C MET A 387 -20.18 17.19 13.84
N SER A 388 -19.02 16.53 13.90
CA SER A 388 -18.94 15.11 14.16
C SER A 388 -19.27 14.79 15.62
N LYS A 389 -19.69 13.54 15.87
CA LYS A 389 -19.95 13.08 17.24
C LYS A 389 -18.69 13.30 18.08
N GLU A 390 -18.86 13.94 19.24
CA GLU A 390 -17.78 14.27 20.20
C GLU A 390 -16.69 15.19 19.63
N HIS A 391 -16.95 15.90 18.51
CA HIS A 391 -15.97 16.77 17.84
C HIS A 391 -14.62 16.07 17.61
N LYS A 392 -14.67 14.79 17.19
CA LYS A 392 -13.48 13.93 17.07
C LYS A 392 -12.44 14.45 16.06
N PHE A 393 -12.80 15.37 15.17
CA PHE A 393 -11.85 15.94 14.21
C PHE A 393 -11.13 17.16 14.77
N THR A 394 -11.76 17.88 15.69
CA THR A 394 -11.24 19.09 16.32
C THR A 394 -9.91 18.85 17.02
N GLU A 395 -9.81 17.78 17.80
CA GLU A 395 -8.59 17.48 18.56
C GLU A 395 -7.40 17.17 17.63
N VAL A 396 -7.65 16.34 16.61
CA VAL A 396 -6.64 15.99 15.59
C VAL A 396 -6.23 17.23 14.81
N ALA A 397 -7.19 18.08 14.42
CA ALA A 397 -6.91 19.33 13.70
C ALA A 397 -6.07 20.30 14.55
N LYS A 398 -6.36 20.45 15.84
CA LYS A 398 -5.54 21.27 16.75
C LYS A 398 -4.10 20.81 16.81
N ASN A 399 -3.85 19.50 16.87
CA ASN A 399 -2.49 18.96 16.86
C ASN A 399 -1.74 19.30 15.56
N HIS A 400 -2.42 19.22 14.41
CA HIS A 400 -1.86 19.65 13.13
C HIS A 400 -1.59 21.16 13.08
N THR A 401 -2.50 22.01 13.59
CA THR A 401 -2.31 23.46 13.68
C THR A 401 -1.01 23.79 14.43
N HIS A 402 -0.78 23.21 15.62
CA HIS A 402 0.44 23.43 16.40
C HIS A 402 1.69 22.98 15.65
N SER A 403 1.64 21.78 15.05
CA SER A 403 2.75 21.25 14.27
C SER A 403 3.12 22.13 13.07
N ILE A 404 2.12 22.58 12.31
CA ILE A 404 2.30 23.43 11.12
C ILE A 404 2.80 24.82 11.51
N ALA A 405 2.23 25.43 12.56
CA ALA A 405 2.69 26.72 13.07
C ALA A 405 4.17 26.69 13.46
N ASN A 406 4.60 25.64 14.17
CA ASN A 406 6.01 25.44 14.51
C ASN A 406 6.91 25.28 13.27
N MET A 407 6.43 24.61 12.21
CA MET A 407 7.17 24.50 10.95
C MET A 407 7.30 25.87 10.26
N ILE A 408 6.23 26.66 10.21
CA ILE A 408 6.24 28.00 9.61
C ILE A 408 7.24 28.90 10.34
N SER A 409 7.24 28.92 11.68
CA SER A 409 8.17 29.75 12.45
C SER A 409 9.64 29.41 12.17
N ARG A 410 9.97 28.12 12.02
CA ARG A 410 11.32 27.68 11.68
C ARG A 410 11.71 28.10 10.26
N PHE A 411 10.79 27.93 9.31
CA PHE A 411 11.02 28.27 7.90
C PHE A 411 11.08 29.78 7.65
N GLY A 412 10.31 30.57 8.39
CA GLY A 412 10.28 32.03 8.30
C GLY A 412 11.43 32.70 9.06
N GLY A 413 11.94 32.09 10.13
CA GLY A 413 13.03 32.64 10.94
C GLY A 413 14.42 32.52 10.33
N GLU A 414 14.64 31.61 9.38
CA GLU A 414 15.94 31.45 8.71
C GLU A 414 16.21 32.51 7.62
N GLY A 415 15.22 33.34 7.28
CA GLY A 415 15.34 34.42 6.29
C GLY A 415 15.88 35.75 6.81
N ASP A 416 16.03 35.93 8.14
CA ASP A 416 16.36 37.22 8.77
C ASP A 416 17.66 37.21 9.59
N SER A 417 18.52 36.19 9.42
CA SER A 417 19.88 36.18 10.00
C SER A 417 20.92 36.80 9.05
N GLY A 418 20.58 37.96 8.50
CA GLY A 418 21.56 38.89 7.94
C GLY A 418 22.18 39.73 9.06
N GLY A 419 23.42 39.45 9.42
CA GLY A 419 24.33 40.43 10.03
C GLY A 419 24.12 40.76 11.51
N GLY A 420 24.53 39.86 12.39
CA GLY A 420 24.72 40.19 13.81
C GLY A 420 25.79 39.30 14.43
N ALA A 421 27.05 39.70 14.31
CA ALA A 421 28.16 39.02 14.98
C ALA A 421 27.92 39.02 16.51
N PRO A 422 27.94 37.86 17.20
CA PRO A 422 27.85 37.85 18.64
C PRO A 422 29.22 38.21 19.24
N ALA A 423 29.25 39.33 19.96
CA ALA A 423 30.35 39.69 20.84
C ALA A 423 30.61 38.57 21.86
N GLY A 424 31.90 38.27 22.04
CA GLY A 424 32.37 37.14 22.82
C GLY A 424 31.86 37.11 24.26
N LYS A 425 31.46 35.91 24.70
CA LYS A 425 31.37 35.54 26.11
C LYS A 425 32.28 34.33 26.37
N LYS A 426 33.09 34.48 27.41
CA LYS A 426 34.08 33.52 27.93
C LYS A 426 33.43 32.18 28.31
N PRO A 427 34.18 31.06 28.21
CA PRO A 427 33.69 29.73 28.58
C PRO A 427 33.47 29.62 30.09
N GLN A 428 32.25 29.27 30.50
CA GLN A 428 31.96 28.71 31.83
C GLN A 428 32.24 27.21 31.79
N GLY A 429 32.94 26.73 32.82
CA GLY A 429 33.39 25.35 32.96
C GLY A 429 32.26 24.32 33.10
N PRO A 430 32.61 23.03 33.04
CA PRO A 430 31.64 21.95 33.03
C PRO A 430 30.91 21.85 34.38
N PRO A 431 29.58 21.59 34.38
CA PRO A 431 28.87 21.25 35.60
C PRO A 431 29.25 19.84 36.09
N PRO A 432 29.09 19.56 37.41
CA PRO A 432 29.54 18.32 38.03
C PRO A 432 28.69 17.12 37.61
N GLN A 433 29.33 15.95 37.58
CA GLN A 433 28.67 14.65 37.49
C GLN A 433 27.95 14.37 38.81
N GLU A 434 26.65 14.08 38.75
CA GLU A 434 25.92 13.47 39.86
C GLU A 434 25.82 11.96 39.62
N GLU A 435 26.10 11.25 40.70
CA GLU A 435 26.27 9.82 40.86
C GLU A 435 24.93 9.06 40.82
N ASP A 436 25.05 7.79 40.47
CA ASP A 436 24.01 6.75 40.58
C ASP A 436 23.44 6.65 42.00
N ASP A 437 22.13 6.40 42.11
CA ASP A 437 21.58 5.56 43.18
C ASP A 437 20.18 5.01 42.80
N PHE A 438 20.15 3.67 42.71
CA PHE A 438 19.03 2.70 42.64
C PHE A 438 18.13 2.56 41.41
#